data_AF-A0A2G8JZF0-F1
#
_entry.id   AF-A0A2G8JZF0-F1
#
_cell.length_a   1.000
_cell.length_b   1.000
_cell.length_c   1.000
_cell.angle_alpha   90.00
_cell.angle_beta   90.00
_cell.angle_gamma   90.00
#
_symmetry.space_group_name_H-M   'P 1'
#
loop_
_entity.id
_entity.type
_entity.pdbx_description
1 polymer ?
#
loop_
_entity_poly.entity_id
_entity_poly.type
_entity_poly.pdbx_seq_one_letter_code
_entity_poly.pdbx_strand_id
1 'polypeptide(L)'
;MPSNYRGSLLGVTNVTLDLSTARATFNNLSINAVGVSYLIEITIATTPSSAYGLSENLESFDVVDPNAITYSGEPVRLTLRFIADYATVAAGQEEALEIYFLNQIAPEYANASFSNVEISEGKYRINIPIRPLNLSANCQTFDSDLVRCHWRCGRGTAEMWEDILEGQLVLDFNGHVLEADTFLLVEGEDYNGPTANVTGFPIWAIIVAVVVLLLMCIILVLVVYRLFFHRVQKRDKYHPSRAQDGSKVGSSVIELPMEGKSNKDLQEQPFLRSSTPTIFVDASDTQNLINQSSASLRDNISNGSRSPRLNKPRRSPELGVTSLPPGFTDGQYIFEKDDVEEMFVMVKNQDGTFQKLGMISVNMVGTIADIRKELSVNALPPKVREKPFILLDEQLKDLSSEKEKALVASEVYAGECVLMRWVEDGSMKMICVCGLVGQFNCSLCRKQSYCSPLCQSKDWPRHSMQCTIYSDKF
;
A
#
# COMPACT_ATOMS: atom_id res chain seq x y z
N MET A 1 -22.38 -2.49 30.53
CA MET A 1 -21.87 -3.14 29.30
C MET A 1 -22.49 -2.42 28.13
N PRO A 2 -21.73 -2.07 27.07
CA PRO A 2 -22.37 -1.74 25.80
C PRO A 2 -23.32 -2.88 25.46
N SER A 3 -24.52 -2.58 24.97
CA SER A 3 -25.36 -3.67 24.48
C SER A 3 -24.67 -4.21 23.22
N ASN A 4 -24.10 -5.41 23.29
CA ASN A 4 -23.61 -6.15 22.12
C ASN A 4 -24.71 -6.37 21.07
N TYR A 5 -25.94 -6.02 21.42
CA TYR A 5 -27.15 -6.12 20.63
C TYR A 5 -27.70 -4.72 20.34
N ARG A 6 -28.09 -4.51 19.08
CA ARG A 6 -28.74 -3.27 18.62
C ARG A 6 -30.25 -3.27 18.89
N GLY A 7 -30.86 -4.44 18.88
CA GLY A 7 -32.30 -4.64 19.06
C GLY A 7 -32.74 -4.56 20.52
N SER A 8 -33.97 -4.09 20.71
CA SER A 8 -34.67 -4.10 22.00
C SER A 8 -35.81 -5.12 21.97
N LEU A 9 -35.97 -5.86 23.08
CA LEU A 9 -37.11 -6.74 23.28
C LEU A 9 -38.35 -5.88 23.61
N LEU A 10 -39.38 -5.99 22.77
CA LEU A 10 -40.65 -5.29 22.90
C LEU A 10 -41.75 -6.28 23.29
N GLY A 11 -42.85 -5.75 23.83
CA GLY A 11 -44.03 -6.54 24.21
C GLY A 11 -44.20 -6.70 25.71
N VAL A 12 -44.86 -7.79 26.12
CA VAL A 12 -45.09 -8.11 27.53
C VAL A 12 -43.90 -8.89 28.07
N THR A 13 -42.99 -8.21 28.77
CA THR A 13 -41.75 -8.80 29.32
C THR A 13 -41.89 -9.27 30.78
N ASN A 14 -43.02 -9.01 31.43
CA ASN A 14 -43.31 -9.45 32.80
C ASN A 14 -44.63 -10.22 32.83
N VAL A 15 -44.60 -11.45 33.32
CA VAL A 15 -45.76 -12.34 33.43
C VAL A 15 -45.70 -13.08 34.78
N THR A 16 -46.86 -13.32 35.38
CA THR A 16 -46.97 -14.14 36.59
C THR A 16 -46.86 -15.62 36.24
N LEU A 17 -45.96 -16.33 36.92
CA LEU A 17 -45.84 -17.79 36.82
C LEU A 17 -47.09 -18.47 37.37
N ASP A 18 -47.76 -19.28 36.56
CA ASP A 18 -48.85 -20.13 37.04
C ASP A 18 -48.27 -21.32 37.81
N LEU A 19 -48.43 -21.30 39.13
CA LEU A 19 -47.91 -22.34 40.02
C LEU A 19 -48.62 -23.70 39.87
N SER A 20 -49.84 -23.72 39.31
CA SER A 20 -50.57 -24.97 39.10
C SER A 20 -50.02 -25.78 37.91
N THR A 21 -49.48 -25.09 36.90
CA THR A 21 -48.92 -25.69 35.68
C THR A 21 -47.40 -25.54 35.59
N ALA A 22 -46.79 -24.75 36.47
CA ALA A 22 -45.39 -24.32 36.42
C ALA A 22 -45.02 -23.68 35.07
N ARG A 23 -45.93 -22.88 34.49
CA ARG A 23 -45.75 -22.25 33.18
C ARG A 23 -45.99 -20.75 33.25
N ALA A 24 -45.20 -20.00 32.48
CA ALA A 24 -45.41 -18.59 32.20
C ALA A 24 -45.46 -18.44 30.67
N THR A 25 -46.45 -17.69 30.17
CA THR A 25 -46.63 -17.47 28.73
C THR A 25 -46.50 -15.99 28.43
N PHE A 26 -45.48 -15.64 27.65
CA PHE A 26 -45.25 -14.29 27.16
C PHE A 26 -45.97 -14.10 25.83
N ASN A 27 -46.67 -12.99 25.67
CA ASN A 27 -47.42 -12.68 24.45
C ASN A 27 -46.88 -11.40 23.80
N ASN A 28 -46.96 -11.35 22.47
CA ASN A 28 -46.55 -10.20 21.66
C ASN A 28 -45.07 -9.80 21.84
N LEU A 29 -44.19 -10.77 22.07
CA LEU A 29 -42.75 -10.51 22.10
C LEU A 29 -42.23 -10.26 20.68
N SER A 30 -41.40 -9.24 20.51
CA SER A 30 -40.70 -8.97 19.26
C SER A 30 -39.35 -8.30 19.50
N ILE A 31 -38.42 -8.44 18.55
CA ILE A 31 -37.15 -7.73 18.53
C ILE A 31 -37.16 -6.82 17.30
N ASN A 32 -36.81 -5.54 17.49
CA ASN A 32 -36.98 -4.51 16.47
C ASN A 32 -35.76 -4.29 15.57
N ALA A 33 -34.69 -5.08 15.72
CA ALA A 33 -33.51 -4.99 14.88
C ALA A 33 -33.00 -6.38 14.53
N VAL A 34 -32.50 -6.52 13.30
CA VAL A 34 -31.73 -7.68 12.88
C VAL A 34 -30.43 -7.78 13.67
N GLY A 35 -29.87 -8.98 13.73
CA GLY A 35 -28.59 -9.23 14.35
C GLY A 35 -28.41 -10.70 14.69
N VAL A 36 -27.23 -11.02 15.18
CA VAL A 36 -26.79 -12.38 15.47
C VAL A 36 -26.62 -12.60 16.97
N SER A 37 -26.79 -13.85 17.37
CA SER A 37 -26.50 -14.35 18.72
C SER A 37 -27.22 -13.60 19.85
N TYR A 38 -28.45 -13.16 19.62
CA TYR A 38 -29.28 -12.55 20.67
C TYR A 38 -29.49 -13.53 21.81
N LEU A 39 -29.30 -13.06 23.04
CA LEU A 39 -29.58 -13.78 24.27
C LEU A 39 -30.83 -13.22 24.92
N ILE A 40 -31.72 -14.11 25.37
CA ILE A 40 -32.84 -13.75 26.24
C ILE A 40 -32.49 -14.25 27.65
N GLU A 41 -32.40 -13.32 28.59
CA GLU A 41 -32.32 -13.63 30.01
C GLU A 41 -33.74 -13.73 30.59
N ILE A 42 -34.03 -14.83 31.29
CA ILE A 42 -35.25 -15.01 32.06
C ILE A 42 -34.92 -14.91 33.53
N THR A 43 -35.54 -13.93 34.21
CA THR A 43 -35.46 -13.79 35.65
C THR A 43 -36.78 -14.18 36.30
N ILE A 44 -36.73 -15.15 37.22
CA ILE A 44 -37.85 -15.58 38.05
C ILE A 44 -37.62 -15.01 39.45
N ALA A 45 -38.54 -14.15 39.90
CA ALA A 45 -38.51 -13.62 41.25
C ALA A 45 -39.86 -13.80 41.94
N THR A 46 -39.80 -14.03 43.25
CA THR A 46 -40.99 -14.03 44.12
C THR A 46 -41.46 -12.61 44.39
N THR A 47 -42.70 -12.43 44.88
CA THR A 47 -43.16 -11.14 45.39
C THR A 47 -43.52 -11.30 46.87
N PRO A 48 -42.84 -10.62 47.81
CA PRO A 48 -41.73 -9.68 47.59
C PRO A 48 -40.45 -10.37 47.10
N SER A 49 -39.66 -9.67 46.29
CA SER A 49 -38.45 -10.17 45.59
C SER A 49 -37.32 -10.66 46.49
N SER A 50 -37.45 -10.50 47.81
CA SER A 50 -36.45 -10.86 48.80
C SER A 50 -36.44 -12.34 49.19
N ALA A 51 -37.43 -13.15 48.76
CA ALA A 51 -37.50 -14.54 49.19
C ALA A 51 -36.66 -15.48 48.29
N TYR A 52 -36.82 -15.38 46.97
CA TYR A 52 -36.11 -16.21 45.98
C TYR A 52 -36.01 -15.50 44.63
N GLY A 53 -34.85 -15.63 43.99
CA GLY A 53 -34.57 -15.14 42.64
C GLY A 53 -33.68 -16.13 41.89
N LEU A 54 -34.03 -16.45 40.65
CA LEU A 54 -33.24 -17.23 39.71
C LEU A 54 -33.15 -16.47 38.40
N SER A 55 -31.98 -16.44 37.76
CA SER A 55 -31.81 -15.92 36.41
C SER A 55 -31.10 -16.94 35.56
N GLU A 56 -31.54 -17.10 34.32
CA GLU A 56 -30.96 -18.04 33.36
C GLU A 56 -30.98 -17.41 31.96
N ASN A 57 -29.89 -17.58 31.23
CA ASN A 57 -29.80 -17.20 29.82
C ASN A 57 -30.29 -18.36 28.96
N LEU A 58 -31.20 -18.08 28.04
CA LEU A 58 -31.60 -19.02 27.02
C LEU A 58 -30.51 -19.20 25.96
N GLU A 59 -30.67 -20.24 25.15
CA GLU A 59 -29.85 -20.44 23.95
C GLU A 59 -29.93 -19.21 23.03
N SER A 60 -28.79 -18.87 22.44
CA SER A 60 -28.69 -17.75 21.50
C SER A 60 -29.45 -18.02 20.21
N PHE A 61 -30.00 -16.98 19.60
CA PHE A 61 -30.65 -17.08 18.30
C PHE A 61 -30.43 -15.83 17.45
N ASP A 62 -30.63 -15.97 16.13
CA ASP A 62 -30.44 -14.89 15.17
C ASP A 62 -31.79 -14.25 14.78
N VAL A 63 -31.78 -12.94 14.55
CA VAL A 63 -32.91 -12.19 14.01
C VAL A 63 -32.56 -11.77 12.59
N VAL A 64 -33.22 -12.40 11.62
CA VAL A 64 -33.00 -12.16 10.19
C VAL A 64 -34.13 -11.32 9.58
N ASP A 65 -33.78 -10.42 8.65
CA ASP A 65 -34.79 -9.76 7.81
C ASP A 65 -35.21 -10.73 6.69
N PRO A 66 -36.49 -11.11 6.59
CA PRO A 66 -36.96 -11.98 5.52
C PRO A 66 -36.78 -11.38 4.12
N ASN A 67 -36.59 -10.06 4.01
CA ASN A 67 -36.32 -9.35 2.77
C ASN A 67 -34.83 -9.04 2.58
N ALA A 68 -33.94 -9.57 3.44
CA ALA A 68 -32.51 -9.36 3.31
C ALA A 68 -32.01 -9.81 1.93
N ILE A 69 -31.12 -9.01 1.36
CA ILE A 69 -30.54 -9.30 0.05
C ILE A 69 -29.62 -10.52 0.19
N THR A 70 -29.76 -11.49 -0.70
CA THR A 70 -28.87 -12.65 -0.74
C THR A 70 -27.53 -12.26 -1.36
N TYR A 71 -26.48 -12.26 -0.56
CA TYR A 71 -25.11 -12.08 -1.04
C TYR A 71 -24.64 -13.36 -1.73
N SER A 72 -24.20 -13.26 -2.98
CA SER A 72 -23.65 -14.39 -3.75
C SER A 72 -22.23 -14.07 -4.20
N GLY A 73 -21.30 -14.99 -4.00
CA GLY A 73 -19.89 -14.78 -4.28
C GLY A 73 -19.01 -15.54 -3.30
N GLU A 74 -17.78 -15.78 -3.71
CA GLU A 74 -16.75 -16.30 -2.82
C GLU A 74 -16.44 -15.26 -1.74
N PRO A 75 -16.35 -15.67 -0.46
CA PRO A 75 -15.97 -14.76 0.60
C PRO A 75 -14.53 -14.28 0.38
N VAL A 76 -14.32 -12.98 0.60
CA VAL A 76 -13.02 -12.32 0.57
C VAL A 76 -12.59 -12.05 2.00
N ARG A 77 -11.39 -12.46 2.41
CA ARG A 77 -10.87 -12.20 3.76
C ARG A 77 -10.33 -10.78 3.85
N LEU A 78 -10.94 -9.96 4.71
CA LEU A 78 -10.38 -8.69 5.16
C LEU A 78 -9.61 -8.88 6.45
N THR A 79 -8.48 -8.19 6.61
CA THR A 79 -7.78 -8.08 7.89
C THR A 79 -7.67 -6.62 8.28
N LEU A 80 -8.35 -6.26 9.36
CA LEU A 80 -8.27 -4.94 10.00
C LEU A 80 -7.29 -4.96 11.16
N ARG A 81 -6.80 -3.79 11.54
CA ARG A 81 -5.96 -3.60 12.73
C ARG A 81 -6.49 -2.44 13.55
N PHE A 82 -6.53 -2.60 14.88
CA PHE A 82 -6.94 -1.53 15.79
C PHE A 82 -5.80 -1.11 16.72
N ILE A 83 -5.81 0.16 17.12
CA ILE A 83 -4.82 0.76 18.02
C ILE A 83 -5.24 0.48 19.47
N ALA A 84 -5.16 -0.79 19.88
CA ALA A 84 -5.51 -1.24 21.23
C ALA A 84 -4.67 -2.45 21.67
N ASP A 85 -4.54 -2.64 22.99
CA ASP A 85 -3.89 -3.82 23.57
C ASP A 85 -4.89 -4.98 23.69
N TYR A 86 -4.64 -6.05 22.93
CA TYR A 86 -5.47 -7.26 22.91
C TYR A 86 -5.70 -7.84 24.30
N ALA A 87 -4.64 -7.89 25.13
CA ALA A 87 -4.71 -8.46 26.47
C ALA A 87 -5.71 -7.72 27.38
N THR A 88 -5.96 -6.44 27.11
CA THR A 88 -6.88 -5.61 27.91
C THR A 88 -8.30 -5.60 27.38
N VAL A 89 -8.48 -5.68 26.06
CA VAL A 89 -9.78 -5.45 25.41
C VAL A 89 -10.47 -6.75 25.01
N ALA A 90 -9.74 -7.66 24.38
CA ALA A 90 -10.32 -8.82 23.70
C ALA A 90 -10.03 -10.15 24.39
N ALA A 91 -8.94 -10.29 25.15
CA ALA A 91 -8.57 -11.54 25.77
C ALA A 91 -9.68 -12.10 26.70
N GLY A 92 -10.24 -13.25 26.32
CA GLY A 92 -11.36 -13.89 27.02
C GLY A 92 -12.73 -13.21 26.79
N GLN A 93 -12.82 -12.29 25.83
CA GLN A 93 -14.01 -11.55 25.41
C GLN A 93 -14.17 -11.54 23.88
N GLU A 94 -13.48 -12.44 23.18
CA GLU A 94 -13.41 -12.47 21.72
C GLU A 94 -14.80 -12.71 21.10
N GLU A 95 -15.55 -13.67 21.64
CA GLU A 95 -16.93 -13.96 21.20
C GLU A 95 -17.85 -12.75 21.39
N ALA A 96 -17.74 -12.06 22.54
CA ALA A 96 -18.54 -10.87 22.83
C ALA A 96 -18.22 -9.72 21.86
N LEU A 97 -16.94 -9.57 21.49
CA LEU A 97 -16.49 -8.58 20.53
C LEU A 97 -16.91 -8.95 19.09
N GLU A 98 -16.87 -10.22 18.71
CA GLU A 98 -17.40 -10.70 17.42
C GLU A 98 -18.89 -10.35 17.30
N ILE A 99 -19.68 -10.67 18.33
CA ILE A 99 -21.11 -10.35 18.37
C ILE A 99 -21.32 -8.83 18.28
N TYR A 100 -20.53 -8.04 19.02
CA TYR A 100 -20.59 -6.59 18.96
C TYR A 100 -20.30 -6.09 17.54
N PHE A 101 -19.24 -6.59 16.89
CA PHE A 101 -18.86 -6.20 15.54
C PHE A 101 -19.98 -6.51 14.54
N LEU A 102 -20.54 -7.72 14.59
CA LEU A 102 -21.60 -8.16 13.68
C LEU A 102 -22.92 -7.42 13.89
N ASN A 103 -23.21 -6.96 15.10
CA ASN A 103 -24.47 -6.28 15.42
C ASN A 103 -24.40 -4.75 15.31
N GLN A 104 -23.23 -4.15 15.55
CA GLN A 104 -23.08 -2.68 15.58
C GLN A 104 -22.40 -2.15 14.32
N ILE A 105 -21.35 -2.81 13.83
CA ILE A 105 -20.52 -2.30 12.72
C ILE A 105 -20.96 -2.87 11.37
N ALA A 106 -21.10 -4.19 11.25
CA ALA A 106 -21.47 -4.84 9.99
C ALA A 106 -22.73 -4.24 9.31
N PRO A 107 -23.80 -3.85 10.04
CA PRO A 107 -24.99 -3.26 9.42
C PRO A 107 -24.77 -1.87 8.78
N GLU A 108 -23.67 -1.17 9.08
CA GLU A 108 -23.34 0.12 8.45
C GLU A 108 -22.91 -0.07 7.00
N TYR A 109 -22.44 -1.26 6.64
CA TYR A 109 -21.92 -1.61 5.32
C TYR A 109 -22.91 -2.45 4.51
N ALA A 110 -24.00 -1.83 4.05
CA ALA A 110 -25.09 -2.50 3.34
C ALA A 110 -24.70 -3.24 2.03
N ASN A 111 -23.50 -3.00 1.51
CA ASN A 111 -22.98 -3.62 0.28
C ASN A 111 -22.14 -4.89 0.53
N ALA A 112 -22.03 -5.33 1.78
CA ALA A 112 -21.21 -6.45 2.22
C ALA A 112 -21.94 -7.26 3.29
N SER A 113 -21.81 -8.59 3.25
CA SER A 113 -22.16 -9.44 4.40
C SER A 113 -20.90 -9.90 5.11
N PHE A 114 -20.93 -9.81 6.44
CA PHE A 114 -19.84 -10.18 7.32
C PHE A 114 -20.22 -11.47 8.07
N SER A 115 -19.27 -12.38 8.23
CA SER A 115 -19.49 -13.66 8.93
C SER A 115 -18.18 -14.19 9.48
N ASN A 116 -18.21 -14.96 10.57
CA ASN A 116 -17.05 -15.62 11.18
C ASN A 116 -15.90 -14.63 11.46
N VAL A 117 -16.16 -13.68 12.35
CA VAL A 117 -15.20 -12.64 12.68
C VAL A 117 -14.14 -13.23 13.62
N GLU A 118 -12.93 -13.46 13.11
CA GLU A 118 -11.85 -14.03 13.91
C GLU A 118 -11.02 -12.91 14.53
N ILE A 119 -10.90 -12.90 15.85
CA ILE A 119 -10.06 -11.97 16.60
C ILE A 119 -8.80 -12.72 17.05
N SER A 120 -7.61 -12.16 16.79
CA SER A 120 -6.34 -12.84 17.06
C SER A 120 -5.31 -11.97 17.78
N GLU A 121 -4.48 -12.64 18.59
CA GLU A 121 -3.37 -12.04 19.35
C GLU A 121 -2.25 -11.57 18.39
N GLY A 122 -1.88 -10.31 18.53
CA GLY A 122 -0.99 -9.56 17.63
C GLY A 122 -1.27 -8.07 17.79
N LYS A 123 -0.87 -7.21 16.82
CA LYS A 123 -1.48 -5.88 16.73
C LYS A 123 -2.96 -6.07 16.40
N TYR A 124 -3.81 -6.19 17.42
CA TYR A 124 -5.26 -6.43 17.40
C TYR A 124 -5.86 -6.60 16.00
N ARG A 125 -5.88 -7.85 15.49
CA ARG A 125 -6.35 -8.14 14.13
C ARG A 125 -7.74 -8.72 14.15
N ILE A 126 -8.61 -8.17 13.32
CA ILE A 126 -9.93 -8.71 13.05
C ILE A 126 -9.94 -9.24 11.61
N ASN A 127 -10.04 -10.55 11.45
CA ASN A 127 -10.20 -11.18 10.14
C ASN A 127 -11.69 -11.35 9.85
N ILE A 128 -12.13 -10.82 8.73
CA ILE A 128 -13.55 -10.82 8.37
C ILE A 128 -13.73 -11.35 6.96
N PRO A 129 -14.25 -12.56 6.81
CA PRO A 129 -14.85 -13.01 5.57
C PRO A 129 -16.00 -12.08 5.16
N ILE A 130 -15.85 -11.44 4.01
CA ILE A 130 -16.86 -10.58 3.40
C ILE A 130 -17.35 -11.20 2.11
N ARG A 131 -18.67 -11.34 1.96
CA ARG A 131 -19.26 -11.61 0.65
C ARG A 131 -19.74 -10.31 0.04
N PRO A 132 -19.19 -9.88 -1.11
CA PRO A 132 -19.68 -8.69 -1.79
C PRO A 132 -21.07 -8.95 -2.36
N LEU A 133 -21.90 -7.91 -2.40
CA LEU A 133 -23.18 -7.99 -3.09
C LEU A 133 -22.96 -8.19 -4.60
N ASN A 134 -23.47 -9.29 -5.15
CA ASN A 134 -23.46 -9.54 -6.59
C ASN A 134 -24.51 -8.67 -7.28
N LEU A 135 -24.12 -7.46 -7.65
CA LEU A 135 -24.91 -6.62 -8.54
C LEU A 135 -24.85 -7.23 -9.95
N SER A 136 -25.75 -8.16 -10.23
CA SER A 136 -25.83 -8.82 -11.53
C SER A 136 -25.99 -7.82 -12.69
N ALA A 137 -25.10 -7.94 -13.67
CA ALA A 137 -25.32 -7.76 -15.11
C ALA A 137 -25.53 -6.35 -15.74
N ASN A 138 -25.75 -5.25 -15.00
CA ASN A 138 -26.00 -3.93 -15.65
C ASN A 138 -24.85 -2.91 -15.59
N CYS A 139 -23.69 -3.24 -15.02
CA CYS A 139 -22.49 -2.39 -15.11
C CYS A 139 -21.70 -2.67 -16.40
N GLN A 140 -22.27 -2.36 -17.58
CA GLN A 140 -21.60 -2.55 -18.88
C GLN A 140 -20.90 -1.30 -19.44
N THR A 141 -20.87 -0.15 -18.76
CA THR A 141 -20.35 1.08 -19.38
C THR A 141 -19.62 2.00 -18.41
N PHE A 142 -18.52 1.54 -17.81
CA PHE A 142 -17.48 2.48 -17.35
C PHE A 142 -16.09 1.96 -17.74
N ASP A 143 -15.45 2.80 -18.56
CA ASP A 143 -14.06 2.85 -19.04
C ASP A 143 -13.12 1.69 -18.68
N SER A 144 -12.55 1.06 -19.72
CA SER A 144 -11.82 -0.21 -19.69
C SER A 144 -10.52 -0.24 -18.87
N ASP A 145 -10.05 0.90 -18.35
CA ASP A 145 -8.80 1.01 -17.62
C ASP A 145 -8.97 1.14 -16.09
N LEU A 146 -10.19 1.39 -15.57
CA LEU A 146 -10.49 1.36 -14.12
C LEU A 146 -11.05 0.02 -13.62
N VAL A 147 -11.44 -0.87 -14.55
CA VAL A 147 -12.26 -2.07 -14.26
C VAL A 147 -11.49 -3.19 -13.55
N ARG A 148 -10.16 -3.17 -13.54
CA ARG A 148 -9.39 -4.33 -13.05
C ARG A 148 -9.23 -4.42 -11.52
N CYS A 149 -9.44 -3.33 -10.79
CA CYS A 149 -9.40 -3.33 -9.31
C CYS A 149 -10.78 -3.21 -8.66
N HIS A 150 -11.78 -2.65 -9.38
CA HIS A 150 -13.11 -2.41 -8.81
C HIS A 150 -13.96 -3.68 -8.70
N TRP A 151 -13.68 -4.72 -9.49
CA TRP A 151 -14.47 -5.96 -9.48
C TRP A 151 -14.10 -6.92 -8.34
N ARG A 152 -12.88 -6.86 -7.80
CA ARG A 152 -12.38 -7.89 -6.88
C ARG A 152 -12.63 -7.58 -5.39
N CYS A 153 -12.80 -6.31 -5.05
CA CYS A 153 -13.14 -5.86 -3.70
C CYS A 153 -14.46 -5.11 -3.83
N GLY A 154 -15.57 -5.68 -3.38
CA GLY A 154 -16.90 -5.07 -3.52
C GLY A 154 -16.95 -3.67 -2.89
N ARG A 155 -17.98 -2.89 -3.25
CA ARG A 155 -18.17 -1.50 -2.79
C ARG A 155 -18.02 -1.34 -1.26
N GLY A 156 -18.45 -2.33 -0.47
CA GLY A 156 -18.31 -2.32 0.99
C GLY A 156 -16.85 -2.30 1.49
N THR A 157 -15.89 -2.91 0.78
CA THR A 157 -14.46 -2.84 1.16
C THR A 157 -13.91 -1.43 0.94
N ALA A 158 -14.35 -0.75 -0.12
CA ALA A 158 -13.92 0.62 -0.40
C ALA A 158 -14.52 1.61 0.61
N GLU A 159 -15.80 1.47 0.95
CA GLU A 159 -16.47 2.27 1.98
C GLU A 159 -15.75 2.12 3.33
N MET A 160 -15.49 0.88 3.76
CA MET A 160 -14.74 0.62 5.00
C MET A 160 -13.32 1.20 4.97
N TRP A 161 -12.64 1.17 3.82
CA TRP A 161 -11.32 1.78 3.69
C TRP A 161 -11.35 3.31 3.80
N GLU A 162 -12.36 3.95 3.21
CA GLU A 162 -12.57 5.40 3.36
C GLU A 162 -12.81 5.75 4.84
N ASP A 163 -13.64 4.98 5.55
CA ASP A 163 -13.89 5.19 6.98
C ASP A 163 -12.61 5.03 7.82
N ILE A 164 -11.74 4.08 7.47
CA ILE A 164 -10.42 3.92 8.13
C ILE A 164 -9.54 5.14 7.89
N LEU A 165 -9.46 5.63 6.65
CA LEU A 165 -8.64 6.80 6.31
C LEU A 165 -9.14 8.09 6.95
N GLU A 166 -10.45 8.22 7.10
CA GLU A 166 -11.10 9.37 7.75
C GLU A 166 -11.12 9.26 9.27
N GLY A 167 -10.72 8.10 9.83
CA GLY A 167 -10.78 7.84 11.28
C GLY A 167 -12.20 7.70 11.80
N GLN A 168 -13.16 7.36 10.94
CA GLN A 168 -14.57 7.12 11.29
C GLN A 168 -14.82 5.68 11.77
N LEU A 169 -13.97 4.72 11.38
CA LEU A 169 -14.09 3.34 11.86
C LEU A 169 -13.59 3.24 13.31
N VAL A 170 -14.52 3.45 14.25
CA VAL A 170 -14.28 3.44 15.70
C VAL A 170 -15.27 2.52 16.39
N LEU A 171 -14.79 1.67 17.30
CA LEU A 171 -15.64 0.78 18.11
C LEU A 171 -15.57 1.19 19.57
N ASP A 172 -16.71 1.24 20.26
CA ASP A 172 -16.77 1.41 21.71
C ASP A 172 -17.16 0.07 22.35
N PHE A 173 -16.14 -0.67 22.83
CA PHE A 173 -16.31 -1.99 23.41
C PHE A 173 -15.83 -2.00 24.86
N ASN A 174 -16.73 -2.35 25.79
CA ASN A 174 -16.48 -2.36 27.23
C ASN A 174 -15.89 -1.06 27.81
N GLY A 175 -16.24 0.09 27.21
CA GLY A 175 -15.71 1.40 27.62
C GLY A 175 -14.32 1.72 27.09
N HIS A 176 -13.79 0.85 26.22
CA HIS A 176 -12.58 1.10 25.44
C HIS A 176 -12.97 1.54 24.04
N VAL A 177 -12.39 2.66 23.61
CA VAL A 177 -12.52 3.16 22.24
C VAL A 177 -11.40 2.55 21.41
N LEU A 178 -11.77 1.78 20.39
CA LEU A 178 -10.87 1.09 19.47
C LEU A 178 -10.88 1.83 18.14
N GLU A 179 -9.84 2.60 17.89
CA GLU A 179 -9.65 3.30 16.62
C GLU A 179 -8.96 2.35 15.63
N ALA A 180 -9.49 2.27 14.42
CA ALA A 180 -8.85 1.52 13.34
C ALA A 180 -7.51 2.18 12.97
N ASP A 181 -6.47 1.36 12.85
CA ASP A 181 -5.20 1.78 12.27
C ASP A 181 -5.35 1.89 10.74
N THR A 182 -4.54 2.72 10.09
CA THR A 182 -4.51 2.86 8.62
C THR A 182 -3.86 1.63 7.97
N PHE A 183 -4.53 0.48 8.12
CA PHE A 183 -4.07 -0.83 7.74
C PHE A 183 -5.26 -1.71 7.40
N LEU A 184 -5.33 -2.15 6.14
CA LEU A 184 -6.32 -3.08 5.65
C LEU A 184 -5.63 -4.06 4.71
N LEU A 185 -5.75 -5.36 4.97
CA LEU A 185 -5.38 -6.39 4.01
C LEU A 185 -6.64 -6.94 3.34
N VAL A 186 -6.54 -7.24 2.05
CA VAL A 186 -7.54 -8.00 1.29
C VAL A 186 -6.84 -9.24 0.76
N GLU A 187 -7.29 -10.43 1.18
CA GLU A 187 -6.63 -11.71 0.85
C GLU A 187 -5.14 -11.74 1.23
N GLY A 188 -4.79 -11.07 2.34
CA GLY A 188 -3.42 -10.98 2.83
C GLY A 188 -2.54 -9.94 2.13
N GLU A 189 -3.04 -9.24 1.11
CA GLU A 189 -2.31 -8.19 0.39
C GLU A 189 -2.73 -6.79 0.87
N ASP A 190 -1.77 -5.85 0.94
CA ASP A 190 -2.02 -4.46 1.36
C ASP A 190 -3.06 -3.78 0.44
N TYR A 191 -4.19 -3.35 1.01
CA TYR A 191 -5.20 -2.57 0.30
C TYR A 191 -4.81 -1.10 0.28
N ASN A 192 -4.31 -0.63 -0.86
CA ASN A 192 -3.90 0.78 -1.04
C ASN A 192 -5.04 1.67 -1.56
N GLY A 193 -6.29 1.25 -1.36
CA GLY A 193 -7.47 1.90 -1.97
C GLY A 193 -7.53 1.71 -3.49
N PRO A 194 -8.58 2.26 -4.14
CA PRO A 194 -8.49 2.55 -5.56
C PRO A 194 -7.30 3.49 -5.72
N THR A 195 -6.30 3.11 -6.52
CA THR A 195 -5.20 4.01 -6.86
C THR A 195 -5.85 5.26 -7.43
N ALA A 196 -5.93 6.33 -6.62
CA ALA A 196 -6.28 7.63 -7.13
C ALA A 196 -5.24 7.88 -8.19
N ASN A 197 -5.67 7.81 -9.46
CA ASN A 197 -4.90 8.40 -10.53
C ASN A 197 -4.70 9.81 -10.03
N VAL A 198 -3.48 10.12 -9.57
CA VAL A 198 -3.09 11.46 -9.18
C VAL A 198 -3.44 12.24 -10.43
N THR A 199 -4.56 12.94 -10.39
CA THR A 199 -5.02 13.78 -11.49
C THR A 199 -3.96 14.86 -11.47
N GLY A 200 -2.90 14.62 -12.24
CA GLY A 200 -1.76 15.51 -12.32
C GLY A 200 -2.34 16.90 -12.51
N PHE A 201 -1.79 17.85 -11.75
CA PHE A 201 -2.25 19.25 -11.71
C PHE A 201 -2.92 19.61 -13.04
N PRO A 202 -4.22 19.97 -13.02
CA PRO A 202 -4.99 20.09 -14.25
C PRO A 202 -4.19 20.84 -15.29
N ILE A 203 -4.02 20.25 -16.48
CA ILE A 203 -3.11 20.79 -17.51
C ILE A 203 -3.41 22.28 -17.79
N TRP A 204 -4.67 22.69 -17.66
CA TRP A 204 -5.08 24.09 -17.78
C TRP A 204 -4.46 25.01 -16.72
N ALA A 205 -4.25 24.56 -15.48
CA ALA A 205 -3.61 25.34 -14.42
C ALA A 205 -2.13 25.58 -14.70
N ILE A 206 -1.43 24.60 -15.29
CA ILE A 206 -0.05 24.76 -15.76
C ILE A 206 0.00 25.77 -16.92
N ILE A 207 -0.94 25.69 -17.87
CA ILE A 207 -1.04 26.65 -18.99
C ILE A 207 -1.25 28.07 -18.47
N VAL A 208 -2.16 28.28 -17.51
CA VAL A 208 -2.40 29.60 -16.91
C VAL A 208 -1.14 30.13 -16.23
N ALA A 209 -0.43 29.31 -15.46
CA ALA A 209 0.80 29.70 -14.79
C ALA A 209 1.89 30.13 -15.80
N VAL A 210 2.05 29.39 -16.90
CA VAL A 210 3.02 29.72 -17.97
C VAL A 210 2.65 31.03 -18.67
N VAL A 211 1.37 31.28 -18.94
CA VAL A 211 0.90 32.54 -19.56
C VAL A 211 1.17 33.73 -18.64
N VAL A 212 0.90 33.61 -17.33
CA VAL A 212 1.19 34.66 -16.35
C VAL A 212 2.68 34.96 -16.29
N LEU A 213 3.53 33.92 -16.32
CA LEU A 213 4.99 34.08 -16.27
C LEU A 213 5.53 34.75 -17.54
N LEU A 214 5.00 34.41 -18.72
CA LEU A 214 5.34 35.08 -19.98
C LEU A 214 4.91 36.55 -20.00
N LEU A 215 3.71 36.88 -19.50
CA LEU A 215 3.26 38.26 -19.37
C LEU A 215 4.17 39.07 -18.44
N MET A 216 4.59 38.50 -17.32
CA MET A 216 5.56 39.12 -16.40
C MET A 216 6.90 39.39 -17.09
N CYS A 217 7.41 38.43 -17.87
CA CYS A 217 8.64 38.63 -18.66
C CYS A 217 8.49 39.76 -19.69
N ILE A 218 7.36 39.83 -20.40
CA ILE A 218 7.09 40.90 -21.38
C ILE A 218 7.05 42.27 -20.69
N ILE A 219 6.38 42.39 -19.55
CA ILE A 219 6.34 43.63 -18.78
C ILE A 219 7.75 44.05 -18.34
N LEU A 220 8.56 43.10 -17.89
CA LEU A 220 9.94 43.36 -17.46
C LEU A 220 10.81 43.87 -18.61
N VAL A 221 10.69 43.26 -19.80
CA VAL A 221 11.35 43.73 -21.03
C VAL A 221 10.90 45.14 -21.41
N LEU A 222 9.60 45.44 -21.34
CA LEU A 222 9.07 46.78 -21.62
C LEU A 222 9.60 47.83 -20.64
N VAL A 223 9.71 47.51 -19.35
CA VAL A 223 10.29 48.40 -18.34
C VAL A 223 11.77 48.67 -18.64
N VAL A 224 12.55 47.63 -18.92
CA VAL A 224 13.98 47.77 -19.29
C VAL A 224 14.14 48.59 -20.57
N TYR A 225 13.33 48.32 -21.59
CA TYR A 225 13.31 49.07 -22.84
C TYR A 225 13.03 50.55 -22.60
N ARG A 226 11.99 50.86 -21.79
CA ARG A 226 11.65 52.25 -21.43
C ARG A 226 12.80 52.93 -20.67
N LEU A 227 13.44 52.24 -19.73
CA LEU A 227 14.56 52.78 -18.96
C LEU A 227 15.78 53.06 -19.84
N PHE A 228 16.07 52.20 -20.82
CA PHE A 228 17.18 52.39 -21.75
C PHE A 228 16.91 53.52 -22.76
N PHE A 229 15.74 53.54 -23.41
CA PHE A 229 15.41 54.57 -24.40
C PHE A 229 15.21 55.95 -23.77
N HIS A 230 14.66 56.03 -22.56
CA HIS A 230 14.50 57.30 -21.86
C HIS A 230 15.84 57.91 -21.41
N ARG A 231 16.92 57.10 -21.32
CA ARG A 231 18.29 57.60 -21.12
C ARG A 231 18.93 58.11 -22.41
N VAL A 232 18.61 57.51 -23.55
CA VAL A 232 19.13 57.96 -24.86
C VAL A 232 18.50 59.31 -25.25
N GLN A 233 17.21 59.49 -25.02
CA GLN A 233 16.50 60.73 -25.40
C GLN A 233 16.91 61.98 -24.59
N LYS A 234 17.63 61.83 -23.47
CA LYS A 234 18.21 62.95 -22.70
C LYS A 234 19.60 63.39 -23.22
N ARG A 235 20.15 62.77 -24.27
CA ARG A 235 21.46 63.16 -24.83
C ARG A 235 21.39 64.05 -26.08
N ASP A 236 20.23 64.26 -26.68
CA ASP A 236 20.11 65.07 -27.89
C ASP A 236 19.56 66.48 -27.62
N LYS A 237 20.38 67.30 -26.94
CA LYS A 237 20.33 68.76 -27.04
C LYS A 237 21.75 69.32 -27.11
N TYR A 238 22.43 69.09 -28.23
CA TYR A 238 23.56 69.91 -28.66
C TYR A 238 23.68 69.88 -30.20
N HIS A 239 23.58 71.05 -30.82
CA HIS A 239 23.80 71.37 -32.25
C HIS A 239 24.39 72.80 -32.27
N PRO A 240 25.02 73.31 -33.35
CA PRO A 240 25.74 72.69 -34.48
C PRO A 240 27.07 73.43 -34.85
N SER A 241 27.87 72.88 -35.77
CA SER A 241 28.63 73.59 -36.86
C SER A 241 29.36 72.56 -37.74
N ARG A 242 29.00 72.34 -39.02
CA ARG A 242 29.49 72.99 -40.28
C ARG A 242 30.99 72.67 -40.54
N ALA A 243 31.50 72.23 -41.69
CA ALA A 243 31.08 72.22 -43.10
C ALA A 243 31.93 71.21 -43.93
N GLN A 244 31.45 70.88 -45.15
CA GLN A 244 32.21 70.62 -46.41
C GLN A 244 33.05 69.32 -46.53
N ASP A 245 33.23 68.63 -47.67
CA ASP A 245 32.81 68.77 -49.08
C ASP A 245 33.14 67.45 -49.86
N GLY A 246 32.42 67.18 -50.96
CA GLY A 246 32.78 66.33 -52.12
C GLY A 246 33.04 64.81 -51.94
N SER A 247 32.95 63.92 -52.93
CA SER A 247 32.48 63.89 -54.32
C SER A 247 32.70 62.45 -54.85
N LYS A 248 31.92 62.01 -55.85
CA LYS A 248 32.12 60.85 -56.77
C LYS A 248 31.87 59.42 -56.25
N VAL A 249 31.50 58.39 -57.03
CA VAL A 249 30.74 58.11 -58.29
C VAL A 249 30.90 56.58 -58.49
N GLY A 250 29.90 55.87 -59.03
CA GLY A 250 30.01 54.49 -59.58
C GLY A 250 29.17 53.46 -58.79
N SER A 251 27.95 53.09 -59.18
CA SER A 251 27.48 52.36 -60.39
C SER A 251 27.86 50.87 -60.41
N SER A 252 26.90 49.99 -60.11
CA SER A 252 26.58 48.83 -60.98
C SER A 252 25.23 48.21 -60.59
N VAL A 253 24.34 48.23 -61.57
CA VAL A 253 23.04 47.56 -61.67
C VAL A 253 23.26 46.14 -62.19
N ILE A 254 22.56 45.13 -61.64
CA ILE A 254 22.18 43.92 -62.39
C ILE A 254 20.75 43.52 -61.99
N GLU A 255 19.92 43.35 -63.01
CA GLU A 255 18.50 43.01 -63.01
C GLU A 255 18.22 41.50 -62.81
N LEU A 256 16.94 41.22 -62.54
CA LEU A 256 16.26 39.92 -62.45
C LEU A 256 16.30 39.12 -63.78
N PRO A 257 15.81 37.87 -63.82
CA PRO A 257 14.38 37.70 -64.12
C PRO A 257 13.67 36.56 -63.37
N MET A 258 12.34 36.68 -63.35
CA MET A 258 11.34 35.67 -63.04
C MET A 258 11.17 34.65 -64.18
N GLU A 259 10.71 33.44 -63.84
CA GLU A 259 9.75 32.54 -64.54
C GLU A 259 9.98 31.11 -64.01
N GLY A 260 9.01 30.26 -63.70
CA GLY A 260 7.67 30.09 -64.23
C GLY A 260 7.51 28.63 -64.71
N LYS A 261 6.38 27.99 -64.37
CA LYS A 261 5.85 26.64 -64.74
C LYS A 261 5.94 25.61 -63.59
N SER A 262 4.85 25.18 -62.98
CA SER A 262 3.58 24.61 -63.47
C SER A 262 3.69 23.14 -63.87
N ASN A 263 2.92 22.34 -63.11
CA ASN A 263 2.00 21.28 -63.53
C ASN A 263 2.33 19.80 -63.26
N LYS A 264 1.30 19.14 -62.71
CA LYS A 264 0.88 17.72 -62.80
C LYS A 264 1.61 16.71 -61.91
N ASP A 265 0.99 15.68 -61.37
CA ASP A 265 -0.37 15.15 -61.23
C ASP A 265 -0.21 14.07 -60.10
N LEU A 266 -1.09 14.00 -59.10
CA LEU A 266 -2.25 13.09 -59.00
C LEU A 266 -1.92 11.58 -58.83
N GLN A 267 -2.68 10.96 -57.93
CA GLN A 267 -2.89 9.51 -57.67
C GLN A 267 -1.84 8.79 -56.80
N GLU A 268 -2.20 7.92 -55.85
CA GLU A 268 -3.47 7.47 -55.28
C GLU A 268 -3.10 6.69 -54.00
N GLN A 269 -3.92 6.79 -52.93
CA GLN A 269 -3.96 5.73 -51.92
C GLN A 269 -4.73 4.53 -52.51
N PRO A 270 -4.55 3.30 -52.00
CA PRO A 270 -5.46 2.87 -50.93
C PRO A 270 -4.90 1.85 -49.90
N PHE A 271 -5.48 1.96 -48.69
CA PHE A 271 -6.00 0.89 -47.81
C PHE A 271 -5.14 -0.31 -47.34
N LEU A 272 -5.04 -0.39 -45.99
CA LEU A 272 -5.18 -1.54 -45.07
C LEU A 272 -4.45 -2.87 -45.37
N ARG A 273 -3.60 -3.31 -44.42
CA ARG A 273 -3.97 -4.30 -43.39
C ARG A 273 -2.85 -4.60 -42.40
N SER A 274 -3.30 -4.80 -41.16
CA SER A 274 -2.60 -5.30 -39.99
C SER A 274 -2.37 -6.82 -40.10
N SER A 275 -1.21 -7.28 -39.62
CA SER A 275 -0.92 -8.71 -39.39
C SER A 275 -0.17 -8.88 -38.06
N THR A 276 -0.91 -9.27 -37.04
CA THR A 276 -0.44 -9.94 -35.83
C THR A 276 0.20 -11.31 -36.16
N PRO A 277 1.22 -11.76 -35.42
CA PRO A 277 1.52 -13.18 -35.31
C PRO A 277 0.83 -13.78 -34.07
N THR A 278 -0.09 -14.72 -34.31
CA THR A 278 -0.69 -15.58 -33.27
C THR A 278 0.05 -16.92 -33.27
N ILE A 279 0.43 -17.36 -32.08
CA ILE A 279 1.05 -18.65 -31.78
C ILE A 279 -0.05 -19.72 -31.81
N PHE A 280 0.19 -20.82 -32.53
CA PHE A 280 -0.57 -22.06 -32.40
C PHE A 280 0.24 -23.03 -31.54
N VAL A 281 -0.39 -23.49 -30.45
CA VAL A 281 0.02 -24.67 -29.68
C VAL A 281 -0.81 -25.82 -30.23
N ASP A 282 -0.15 -26.88 -30.68
CA ASP A 282 -0.79 -28.16 -30.92
C ASP A 282 -0.13 -29.23 -30.04
N ALA A 283 -0.98 -30.08 -29.48
CA ALA A 283 -0.64 -31.07 -28.47
C ALA A 283 -0.39 -32.42 -29.14
N SER A 284 0.73 -33.07 -28.83
CA SER A 284 0.80 -34.54 -28.66
C SER A 284 2.19 -34.99 -28.20
N ASP A 285 2.15 -35.71 -27.08
CA ASP A 285 2.85 -36.97 -26.84
C ASP A 285 4.38 -37.06 -26.65
N THR A 286 4.67 -37.29 -25.36
CA THR A 286 5.47 -38.38 -24.75
C THR A 286 7.00 -38.42 -24.82
N GLN A 287 7.51 -38.56 -23.60
CA GLN A 287 8.57 -39.45 -23.12
C GLN A 287 10.00 -38.91 -22.93
N ASN A 288 10.43 -39.08 -21.68
CA ASN A 288 11.77 -39.43 -21.21
C ASN A 288 12.86 -38.36 -21.30
N LEU A 289 13.20 -37.76 -20.14
CA LEU A 289 14.54 -37.83 -19.51
C LEU A 289 14.56 -36.95 -18.26
N ILE A 290 14.21 -37.53 -17.11
CA ILE A 290 14.68 -37.05 -15.80
C ILE A 290 15.85 -37.95 -15.42
N ASN A 291 17.06 -37.41 -15.42
CA ASN A 291 18.11 -37.82 -14.50
C ASN A 291 19.30 -36.85 -14.53
N GLN A 292 19.77 -36.53 -13.32
CA GLN A 292 21.06 -35.92 -12.98
C GLN A 292 21.22 -34.41 -13.20
N SER A 293 21.13 -33.64 -12.11
CA SER A 293 22.31 -33.05 -11.46
C SER A 293 21.91 -32.05 -10.36
N SER A 294 21.88 -32.52 -9.12
CA SER A 294 21.96 -31.70 -7.91
C SER A 294 23.29 -32.00 -7.22
N ALA A 295 24.31 -31.17 -7.45
CA ALA A 295 25.50 -31.14 -6.58
C ALA A 295 26.32 -29.87 -6.81
N SER A 296 26.76 -29.31 -5.68
CA SER A 296 27.88 -28.37 -5.49
C SER A 296 27.69 -26.90 -5.86
N LEU A 297 27.37 -26.09 -4.85
CA LEU A 297 27.92 -24.75 -4.66
C LEU A 297 27.76 -24.33 -3.18
N ARG A 298 28.55 -24.96 -2.32
CA ARG A 298 28.92 -24.42 -1.01
C ARG A 298 30.40 -24.68 -0.86
N ASP A 299 31.19 -23.63 -0.97
CA ASP A 299 32.42 -23.49 -0.19
C ASP A 299 32.92 -22.04 -0.19
N ASN A 300 33.56 -21.71 0.93
CA ASN A 300 34.41 -20.56 1.23
C ASN A 300 33.75 -19.30 1.80
N ILE A 301 33.44 -19.35 3.11
CA ILE A 301 33.63 -18.19 4.00
C ILE A 301 34.59 -18.61 5.11
N SER A 302 35.67 -17.85 5.22
CA SER A 302 36.82 -18.05 6.09
C SER A 302 36.53 -17.74 7.56
N ASN A 303 37.13 -18.55 8.45
CA ASN A 303 37.13 -18.38 9.90
C ASN A 303 37.85 -17.09 10.32
N GLY A 304 37.08 -16.08 10.72
CA GLY A 304 37.53 -14.90 11.46
C GLY A 304 37.09 -14.99 12.93
N SER A 305 38.01 -14.68 13.84
CA SER A 305 37.91 -14.74 15.30
C SER A 305 36.56 -14.25 15.86
N ARG A 306 35.74 -15.17 16.39
CA ARG A 306 34.51 -14.86 17.14
C ARG A 306 34.85 -14.61 18.61
N SER A 307 34.39 -13.48 19.13
CA SER A 307 34.38 -13.18 20.57
C SER A 307 33.56 -14.22 21.35
N PRO A 308 33.98 -14.62 22.56
CA PRO A 308 33.34 -15.70 23.31
C PRO A 308 32.14 -15.18 24.11
N ARG A 309 31.04 -14.81 23.45
CA ARG A 309 29.71 -14.76 24.08
C ARG A 309 28.63 -15.11 23.06
N LEU A 310 27.73 -16.00 23.50
CA LEU A 310 26.47 -16.45 22.86
C LEU A 310 26.59 -17.43 21.69
N ASN A 311 26.87 -18.70 22.01
CA ASN A 311 26.21 -19.82 21.32
C ASN A 311 24.73 -19.84 21.75
N LYS A 312 23.88 -18.96 21.21
CA LYS A 312 22.44 -19.27 21.17
C LYS A 312 22.31 -20.46 20.18
N PRO A 313 21.79 -21.62 20.59
CA PRO A 313 21.57 -22.72 19.64
C PRO A 313 20.69 -22.21 18.50
N ARG A 314 20.97 -22.70 17.29
CA ARG A 314 20.20 -22.41 16.06
C ARG A 314 18.72 -22.63 16.38
N ARG A 315 17.95 -21.55 16.57
CA ARG A 315 16.52 -21.65 16.80
C ARG A 315 15.91 -22.02 15.46
N SER A 316 15.52 -23.27 15.31
CA SER A 316 14.51 -23.62 14.31
C SER A 316 13.28 -22.77 14.60
N PRO A 317 12.56 -22.27 13.58
CA PRO A 317 11.33 -21.52 13.81
C PRO A 317 10.45 -22.31 14.79
N GLU A 318 10.06 -21.68 15.90
CA GLU A 318 9.10 -22.28 16.82
C GLU A 318 7.76 -22.32 16.08
N LEU A 319 7.48 -23.47 15.48
CA LEU A 319 6.20 -23.78 14.89
C LEU A 319 5.21 -23.95 16.04
N GLY A 320 4.41 -22.91 16.29
CA GLY A 320 3.25 -23.02 17.16
C GLY A 320 2.22 -23.92 16.47
N VAL A 321 2.18 -25.20 16.86
CA VAL A 321 1.11 -26.11 16.41
C VAL A 321 0.03 -26.07 17.47
N THR A 322 -1.10 -25.43 17.16
CA THR A 322 -2.32 -25.58 17.96
C THR A 322 -2.83 -27.00 17.73
N SER A 323 -2.62 -27.88 18.72
CA SER A 323 -3.17 -29.23 18.69
C SER A 323 -4.68 -29.15 18.87
N LEU A 324 -5.43 -29.23 17.77
CA LEU A 324 -6.88 -29.40 17.82
C LEU A 324 -7.25 -30.79 18.36
N PRO A 325 -8.43 -30.93 19.01
CA PRO A 325 -8.94 -32.22 19.46
C PRO A 325 -9.09 -33.23 18.30
N PRO A 326 -9.01 -34.55 18.56
CA PRO A 326 -9.18 -35.56 17.51
C PRO A 326 -10.56 -35.43 16.84
N GLY A 327 -10.59 -35.04 15.56
CA GLY A 327 -11.84 -34.93 14.78
C GLY A 327 -11.93 -33.78 13.77
N PHE A 328 -11.04 -32.78 13.84
CA PHE A 328 -10.98 -31.68 12.86
C PHE A 328 -9.93 -31.95 11.78
N THR A 329 -10.36 -32.18 10.54
CA THR A 329 -9.47 -32.49 9.40
C THR A 329 -9.07 -31.28 8.54
N ASP A 330 -9.57 -30.08 8.84
CA ASP A 330 -9.37 -28.92 7.98
C ASP A 330 -8.36 -27.94 8.59
N GLY A 331 -7.17 -27.90 7.99
CA GLY A 331 -6.20 -26.79 8.07
C GLY A 331 -5.42 -26.67 9.38
N GLN A 332 -4.32 -27.39 9.53
CA GLN A 332 -3.26 -26.97 10.47
C GLN A 332 -2.65 -25.67 9.96
N TYR A 333 -2.97 -24.56 10.62
CA TYR A 333 -2.28 -23.29 10.39
C TYR A 333 -0.98 -23.27 11.18
N ILE A 334 0.12 -23.24 10.44
CA ILE A 334 1.43 -22.98 10.99
C ILE A 334 1.52 -21.47 11.22
N PHE A 335 1.40 -21.03 12.48
CA PHE A 335 1.77 -19.67 12.85
C PHE A 335 3.26 -19.65 13.14
N GLU A 336 4.02 -18.96 12.29
CA GLU A 336 5.43 -18.68 12.54
C GLU A 336 5.50 -17.59 13.60
N LYS A 337 5.99 -17.93 14.79
CA LYS A 337 6.20 -16.95 15.86
C LYS A 337 7.20 -15.90 15.36
N ASP A 338 6.78 -14.65 15.33
CA ASP A 338 7.69 -13.54 15.04
C ASP A 338 8.71 -13.42 16.21
N ASP A 339 9.94 -13.89 16.01
CA ASP A 339 11.05 -13.67 16.96
C ASP A 339 11.55 -12.23 16.76
N VAL A 340 10.81 -11.27 17.32
CA VAL A 340 11.07 -9.85 17.17
C VAL A 340 12.05 -9.38 18.23
N GLU A 341 13.20 -8.85 17.82
CA GLU A 341 14.19 -8.22 18.70
C GLU A 341 14.30 -6.72 18.41
N GLU A 342 14.46 -5.88 19.44
CA GLU A 342 14.76 -4.46 19.28
C GLU A 342 16.26 -4.26 19.03
N MET A 343 16.60 -3.62 17.91
CA MET A 343 17.98 -3.40 17.47
C MET A 343 18.28 -1.92 17.29
N PHE A 344 19.51 -1.50 17.56
CA PHE A 344 19.97 -0.13 17.30
C PHE A 344 20.34 0.05 15.82
N VAL A 345 19.88 1.14 15.22
CA VAL A 345 20.28 1.52 13.86
C VAL A 345 21.52 2.39 13.93
N MET A 346 22.63 1.92 13.35
CA MET A 346 23.91 2.61 13.36
C MET A 346 24.36 2.93 11.93
N VAL A 347 24.63 4.20 11.66
CA VAL A 347 25.22 4.67 10.40
C VAL A 347 26.74 4.73 10.52
N LYS A 348 27.44 4.16 9.54
CA LYS A 348 28.88 4.37 9.32
C LYS A 348 29.07 5.65 8.49
N ASN A 349 29.73 6.63 9.09
CA ASN A 349 30.12 7.89 8.46
C ASN A 349 31.37 7.71 7.58
N GLN A 350 31.64 8.71 6.72
CA GLN A 350 32.83 8.71 5.83
C GLN A 350 34.15 8.72 6.59
N ASP A 351 34.18 9.32 7.77
CA ASP A 351 35.33 9.35 8.68
C ASP A 351 35.57 8.00 9.39
N GLY A 352 34.72 6.99 9.12
CA GLY A 352 34.78 5.68 9.76
C GLY A 352 34.13 5.63 11.13
N THR A 353 33.57 6.74 11.63
CA THR A 353 32.82 6.76 12.89
C THR A 353 31.42 6.17 12.71
N PHE A 354 30.82 5.75 13.83
CA PHE A 354 29.45 5.25 13.84
C PHE A 354 28.54 6.21 14.59
N GLN A 355 27.40 6.56 13.98
CA GLN A 355 26.37 7.39 14.57
C GLN A 355 25.10 6.57 14.80
N LYS A 356 24.59 6.58 16.03
CA LYS A 356 23.29 5.98 16.37
C LYS A 356 22.15 6.84 15.84
N LEU A 357 21.27 6.27 15.02
CA LEU A 357 20.11 6.95 14.45
C LEU A 357 18.80 6.68 15.20
N GLY A 358 18.65 5.49 15.78
CA GLY A 358 17.40 5.09 16.41
C GLY A 358 17.38 3.63 16.85
N MET A 359 16.19 3.14 17.16
CA MET A 359 15.88 1.73 17.42
C MET A 359 14.84 1.26 16.41
N ILE A 360 14.90 -0.03 16.07
CA ILE A 360 13.99 -0.69 15.16
C ILE A 360 13.60 -2.04 15.73
N SER A 361 12.34 -2.44 15.51
CA SER A 361 11.85 -3.76 15.85
C SER A 361 12.06 -4.69 14.65
N VAL A 362 12.93 -5.68 14.78
CA VAL A 362 13.36 -6.56 13.68
C VAL A 362 12.86 -7.97 13.91
N ASN A 363 12.15 -8.53 12.94
CA ASN A 363 11.84 -9.95 12.91
C ASN A 363 13.10 -10.73 12.52
N MET A 364 13.67 -11.48 13.46
CA MET A 364 14.93 -12.22 13.29
C MET A 364 14.79 -13.44 12.38
N VAL A 365 13.57 -13.87 12.09
CA VAL A 365 13.22 -14.92 11.12
C VAL A 365 12.99 -14.34 9.71
N GLY A 366 12.74 -13.03 9.63
CA GLY A 366 12.53 -12.31 8.37
C GLY A 366 13.80 -12.12 7.54
N THR A 367 13.63 -11.60 6.33
CA THR A 367 14.75 -11.29 5.42
C THR A 367 15.35 -9.91 5.72
N ILE A 368 16.57 -9.67 5.27
CA ILE A 368 17.19 -8.34 5.38
C ILE A 368 16.41 -7.29 4.57
N ALA A 369 15.72 -7.70 3.50
CA ALA A 369 14.84 -6.82 2.73
C ALA A 369 13.68 -6.28 3.60
N ASP A 370 13.17 -7.08 4.54
CA ASP A 370 12.12 -6.67 5.47
C ASP A 370 12.65 -5.61 6.45
N ILE A 371 13.88 -5.78 6.95
CA ILE A 371 14.57 -4.77 7.77
C ILE A 371 14.68 -3.45 7.01
N ARG A 372 15.04 -3.49 5.72
CA ARG A 372 15.14 -2.27 4.89
C ARG A 372 13.79 -1.58 4.77
N LYS A 373 12.71 -2.33 4.54
CA LYS A 373 11.34 -1.79 4.47
C LYS A 373 11.02 -1.07 5.79
N GLU A 374 11.24 -1.74 6.91
CA GLU A 374 10.96 -1.21 8.25
C GLU A 374 11.84 0.03 8.59
N LEU A 375 13.12 0.04 8.20
CA LEU A 375 14.00 1.20 8.33
C LEU A 375 13.49 2.42 7.55
N SER A 376 13.00 2.20 6.34
CA SER A 376 12.54 3.28 5.47
C SER A 376 11.23 3.93 5.96
N VAL A 377 10.37 3.15 6.61
CA VAL A 377 9.06 3.62 7.07
C VAL A 377 9.14 4.19 8.49
N ASN A 378 9.76 3.44 9.42
CA ASN A 378 9.58 3.66 10.86
C ASN A 378 10.83 4.18 11.58
N ALA A 379 12.02 3.63 11.29
CA ALA A 379 13.19 3.87 12.15
C ALA A 379 13.98 5.14 11.82
N LEU A 380 13.97 5.60 10.57
CA LEU A 380 14.78 6.74 10.15
C LEU A 380 14.08 8.08 10.47
N PRO A 381 14.80 9.07 11.05
CA PRO A 381 14.27 10.41 11.25
C PRO A 381 13.76 11.03 9.94
N PRO A 382 12.67 11.82 9.94
CA PRO A 382 12.05 12.35 8.72
C PRO A 382 13.03 13.08 7.79
N LYS A 383 14.02 13.77 8.36
CA LYS A 383 15.06 14.52 7.62
C LYS A 383 16.02 13.64 6.81
N VAL A 384 16.06 12.33 7.06
CA VAL A 384 16.99 11.40 6.41
C VAL A 384 16.29 10.22 5.71
N ARG A 385 14.96 10.12 5.77
CA ARG A 385 14.20 9.05 5.09
C ARG A 385 14.39 9.03 3.58
N GLU A 386 14.56 10.20 2.98
CA GLU A 386 14.76 10.34 1.52
C GLU A 386 16.18 10.03 1.08
N LYS A 387 17.13 9.89 2.02
CA LYS A 387 18.53 9.66 1.65
C LYS A 387 18.74 8.18 1.32
N PRO A 388 19.34 7.87 0.15
CA PRO A 388 19.66 6.49 -0.20
C PRO A 388 20.72 5.90 0.73
N PHE A 389 20.54 4.64 1.11
CA PHE A 389 21.45 3.93 2.00
C PHE A 389 21.69 2.48 1.59
N ILE A 390 22.81 1.93 2.03
CA ILE A 390 23.19 0.51 1.86
C ILE A 390 23.34 -0.12 3.23
N LEU A 391 22.78 -1.32 3.39
CA LEU A 391 22.96 -2.14 4.59
C LEU A 391 24.32 -2.83 4.56
N LEU A 392 24.95 -2.92 5.72
CA LEU A 392 26.27 -3.50 5.90
C LEU A 392 26.16 -4.77 6.73
N ASP A 393 26.93 -5.80 6.38
CA ASP A 393 27.11 -6.96 7.26
C ASP A 393 27.98 -6.62 8.49
N GLU A 394 28.14 -7.56 9.40
CA GLU A 394 29.03 -7.42 10.57
C GLU A 394 30.50 -7.17 10.20
N GLN A 395 30.91 -7.53 8.99
CA GLN A 395 32.25 -7.28 8.46
C GLN A 395 32.34 -5.91 7.76
N LEU A 396 31.29 -5.08 7.85
CA LEU A 396 31.16 -3.77 7.19
C LEU A 396 31.21 -3.84 5.66
N LYS A 397 30.85 -4.98 5.06
CA LYS A 397 30.71 -5.16 3.62
C LYS A 397 29.31 -4.82 3.18
N ASP A 398 29.21 -4.22 2.01
CA ASP A 398 27.93 -3.88 1.38
C ASP A 398 27.12 -5.14 1.07
N LEU A 399 25.87 -5.16 1.52
CA LEU A 399 24.89 -6.19 1.16
C LEU A 399 24.28 -5.86 -0.21
N SER A 400 24.32 -6.83 -1.13
CA SER A 400 23.67 -6.71 -2.43
C SER A 400 22.18 -7.03 -2.33
N SER A 401 21.37 -6.54 -3.27
CA SER A 401 19.91 -6.80 -3.25
C SER A 401 19.53 -8.28 -3.33
N GLU A 402 20.35 -9.12 -3.97
CA GLU A 402 20.15 -10.58 -3.99
C GLU A 402 20.34 -11.17 -2.59
N LYS A 403 21.41 -10.75 -1.91
CA LYS A 403 21.71 -11.16 -0.54
C LYS A 403 20.66 -10.65 0.42
N GLU A 404 20.13 -9.44 0.22
CA GLU A 404 19.09 -8.92 1.10
C GLU A 404 17.80 -9.74 1.08
N LYS A 405 17.45 -10.31 -0.09
CA LYS A 405 16.27 -11.18 -0.24
C LYS A 405 16.50 -12.62 0.19
N ALA A 406 17.75 -13.10 0.11
CA ALA A 406 18.09 -14.49 0.37
C ALA A 406 18.57 -14.74 1.81
N LEU A 407 19.16 -13.73 2.46
CA LEU A 407 19.71 -13.86 3.80
C LEU A 407 18.65 -13.53 4.85
N VAL A 408 18.63 -14.35 5.90
CA VAL A 408 17.78 -14.17 7.08
C VAL A 408 18.47 -13.19 8.03
N ALA A 409 17.67 -12.34 8.70
CA ALA A 409 18.12 -11.33 9.66
C ALA A 409 19.10 -11.89 10.71
N SER A 410 18.72 -13.01 11.35
CA SER A 410 19.53 -13.70 12.35
C SER A 410 20.86 -14.28 11.84
N GLU A 411 21.01 -14.48 10.52
CA GLU A 411 22.28 -14.96 9.95
C GLU A 411 23.27 -13.84 9.69
N VAL A 412 22.77 -12.61 9.45
CA VAL A 412 23.59 -11.45 9.10
C VAL A 412 23.93 -10.62 10.33
N TYR A 413 22.98 -10.45 11.24
CA TYR A 413 23.15 -9.65 12.45
C TYR A 413 22.98 -10.55 13.67
N ALA A 414 24.10 -11.00 14.25
CA ALA A 414 24.14 -11.68 15.53
C ALA A 414 24.21 -10.69 16.71
N GLY A 415 24.56 -9.43 16.46
CA GLY A 415 24.59 -8.35 17.45
C GLY A 415 23.30 -7.52 17.52
N GLU A 416 23.17 -6.68 18.54
CA GLU A 416 22.00 -5.82 18.81
C GLU A 416 21.93 -4.56 17.91
N CYS A 417 22.56 -4.58 16.73
CA CYS A 417 22.58 -3.41 15.85
C CYS A 417 22.51 -3.75 14.36
N VAL A 418 21.74 -2.93 13.63
CA VAL A 418 21.68 -2.92 12.17
C VAL A 418 22.63 -1.84 11.66
N LEU A 419 23.57 -2.24 10.82
CA LEU A 419 24.62 -1.38 10.29
C LEU A 419 24.23 -0.89 8.89
N MET A 420 24.42 0.40 8.63
CA MET A 420 24.15 0.99 7.32
C MET A 420 25.14 2.10 6.99
N ARG A 421 25.23 2.49 5.72
CA ARG A 421 25.95 3.70 5.29
C ARG A 421 25.14 4.48 4.28
N TRP A 422 25.32 5.79 4.27
CA TRP A 422 24.74 6.65 3.24
C TRP A 422 25.45 6.44 1.90
N VAL A 423 24.68 6.58 0.82
CA VAL A 423 25.21 6.52 -0.54
C VAL A 423 25.52 7.93 -1.00
N GLU A 424 26.76 8.14 -1.45
CA GLU A 424 27.22 9.42 -1.97
C GLU A 424 26.62 9.69 -3.36
N ASP A 425 26.43 10.96 -3.71
CA ASP A 425 25.82 11.40 -4.97
C ASP A 425 26.49 10.79 -6.21
N GLY A 426 27.80 10.52 -6.15
CA GLY A 426 28.54 9.86 -7.23
C GLY A 426 28.23 8.37 -7.42
N SER A 427 27.74 7.71 -6.37
CA SER A 427 27.43 6.27 -6.28
C SER A 427 25.94 5.95 -6.38
N MET A 428 25.06 6.97 -6.49
CA MET A 428 23.61 6.77 -6.74
C MET A 428 23.32 5.92 -7.97
N LYS A 429 24.25 5.84 -8.92
CA LYS A 429 24.14 4.99 -10.11
C LYS A 429 23.92 3.53 -9.78
N MET A 430 24.32 3.07 -8.58
CA MET A 430 24.19 1.68 -8.14
C MET A 430 22.85 1.36 -7.47
N ILE A 431 21.94 2.33 -7.33
CA ILE A 431 20.66 2.12 -6.65
C ILE A 431 19.53 2.15 -7.67
N CYS A 432 18.62 1.21 -7.54
CA CYS A 432 17.35 1.16 -8.23
C CYS A 432 16.44 2.32 -7.79
N VAL A 433 15.53 2.75 -8.67
CA VAL A 433 14.46 3.70 -8.34
C VAL A 433 13.59 3.29 -7.14
N CYS A 434 13.54 2.02 -6.78
CA CYS A 434 12.84 1.55 -5.57
C CYS A 434 13.68 1.64 -4.28
N GLY A 435 14.91 2.16 -4.33
CA GLY A 435 15.81 2.28 -3.19
C GLY A 435 16.66 1.05 -2.88
N LEU A 436 16.48 -0.06 -3.62
CA LEU A 436 17.31 -1.27 -3.51
C LEU A 436 18.60 -1.14 -4.33
N VAL A 437 19.64 -1.91 -3.97
CA VAL A 437 20.87 -2.00 -4.76
C VAL A 437 20.55 -2.61 -6.14
N GLY A 438 20.91 -1.93 -7.21
CA GLY A 438 20.69 -2.40 -8.56
C GLY A 438 21.63 -3.56 -8.92
N GLN A 439 21.10 -4.55 -9.64
CA GLN A 439 21.82 -5.74 -10.09
C GLN A 439 22.38 -5.57 -11.49
N PHE A 440 21.67 -4.82 -12.33
CA PHE A 440 22.08 -4.54 -13.71
C PHE A 440 21.87 -3.08 -14.05
N ASN A 441 22.72 -2.59 -14.95
CA ASN A 441 22.68 -1.22 -15.42
C ASN A 441 21.83 -1.13 -16.69
N CYS A 442 21.21 0.03 -16.93
CA CYS A 442 20.57 0.33 -18.20
C CYS A 442 21.57 0.06 -19.33
N SER A 443 21.21 -0.81 -20.27
CA SER A 443 22.10 -1.27 -21.34
C SER A 443 22.56 -0.13 -22.26
N LEU A 444 21.75 0.93 -22.39
CA LEU A 444 22.03 2.10 -23.21
C LEU A 444 22.95 3.09 -22.50
N CYS A 445 22.49 3.73 -21.41
CA CYS A 445 23.25 4.81 -20.79
C CYS A 445 24.22 4.37 -19.67
N ARG A 446 24.00 3.17 -19.09
CA ARG A 446 24.71 2.65 -17.90
C ARG A 446 24.73 3.59 -16.68
N LYS A 447 23.86 4.61 -16.65
CA LYS A 447 23.78 5.59 -15.54
C LYS A 447 22.79 5.19 -14.46
N GLN A 448 21.73 4.46 -14.80
CA GLN A 448 20.72 3.98 -13.88
C GLN A 448 20.88 2.47 -13.70
N SER A 449 20.90 2.01 -12.45
CA SER A 449 20.80 0.57 -12.14
C SER A 449 19.38 0.20 -11.75
N TYR A 450 19.03 -1.07 -11.94
CA TYR A 450 17.75 -1.64 -11.59
C TYR A 450 17.94 -2.94 -10.81
N CYS A 451 17.12 -3.16 -9.79
CA CYS A 451 17.12 -4.42 -9.03
C CYS A 451 16.28 -5.51 -9.70
N SER A 452 15.44 -5.15 -10.69
CA SER A 452 14.62 -6.10 -11.46
C SER A 452 14.15 -5.48 -12.78
N PRO A 453 13.81 -6.31 -13.79
CA PRO A 453 13.24 -5.82 -15.06
C PRO A 453 11.93 -5.05 -14.87
N LEU A 454 11.14 -5.40 -13.84
CA LEU A 454 9.91 -4.69 -13.49
C LEU A 454 10.18 -3.25 -13.04
N CYS A 455 11.24 -3.01 -12.26
CA CYS A 455 11.61 -1.65 -11.87
C CYS A 455 12.10 -0.84 -13.08
N GLN A 456 12.82 -1.49 -14.01
CA GLN A 456 13.23 -0.87 -15.26
C GLN A 456 12.02 -0.47 -16.12
N SER A 457 11.06 -1.37 -16.33
CA SER A 457 9.89 -1.07 -17.15
C SER A 457 9.02 0.04 -16.55
N LYS A 458 8.87 0.07 -15.22
CA LYS A 458 8.14 1.11 -14.49
C LYS A 458 8.81 2.48 -14.59
N ASP A 459 10.13 2.54 -14.52
CA ASP A 459 10.90 3.79 -14.63
C ASP A 459 11.12 4.24 -16.08
N TRP A 460 11.00 3.32 -17.04
CA TRP A 460 11.35 3.56 -18.44
C TRP A 460 10.73 4.81 -19.08
N PRO A 461 9.43 5.15 -18.88
CA PRO A 461 8.85 6.36 -19.47
C PRO A 461 9.59 7.64 -19.04
N ARG A 462 10.06 7.70 -17.79
CA ARG A 462 10.84 8.83 -17.27
C ARG A 462 12.30 8.73 -17.66
N HIS A 463 12.90 7.55 -17.51
CA HIS A 463 14.32 7.33 -17.76
C HIS A 463 14.68 7.49 -19.23
N SER A 464 13.85 7.01 -20.16
CA SER A 464 14.11 7.06 -21.61
C SER A 464 14.41 8.47 -22.12
N MET A 465 13.74 9.50 -21.58
CA MET A 465 13.99 10.90 -21.91
C MET A 465 15.39 11.39 -21.53
N GLN A 466 15.95 10.85 -20.45
CA GLN A 466 17.29 11.18 -19.98
C GLN A 466 18.35 10.24 -20.56
N CYS A 467 17.95 9.00 -20.88
CA CYS A 467 18.81 7.93 -21.34
C CYS A 467 19.51 8.30 -22.66
N THR A 468 18.77 8.92 -23.59
CA THR A 468 19.30 9.39 -24.89
C THR A 468 20.34 10.51 -24.73
N ILE A 469 20.12 11.45 -23.80
CA ILE A 469 21.08 12.53 -23.52
C ILE A 469 22.41 11.98 -22.99
N TYR A 470 22.35 10.86 -22.25
CA TYR A 470 23.53 10.24 -21.66
C TYR A 470 24.20 9.19 -22.55
N SER A 471 23.49 8.58 -23.50
CA SER A 471 24.08 7.63 -24.45
C SER A 471 25.06 8.31 -25.40
N ASP A 472 24.85 9.58 -25.74
CA ASP A 472 25.69 10.31 -26.72
C ASP A 472 27.06 10.74 -26.18
N LYS A 473 27.37 10.46 -24.92
CA LYS A 473 28.64 10.79 -24.27
C LYS A 473 29.60 9.59 -24.13
N PHE A 474 29.24 8.45 -24.70
CA PHE A 474 30.07 7.24 -24.77
C PHE A 474 30.13 6.78 -26.23
#